data_AF-A0A7C7Y2S6-F1
#
_entry.id   AF-A0A7C7Y2S6-F1
#
_cell.length_a   1.000
_cell.length_b   1.000
_cell.length_c   1.000
_cell.angle_alpha   90.00
_cell.angle_beta   90.00
_cell.angle_gamma   90.00
#
_symmetry.space_group_name_H-M   'P 1'
#
loop_
_entity.id
_entity.type
_entity.pdbx_description
1 polymer ?
#
loop_
_entity_poly.entity_id
_entity_poly.type
_entity_poly.pdbx_seq_one_letter_code
_entity_poly.pdbx_strand_id
1 'polypeptide(L)'
;MAPFIRHMAKHMDLTESYEDMQVRIFPELIGHMGDGPYMGGLDQPIMLDLAVFPQLAFGYVFGLEENLSAAKHPAIKAWIQRVAEHLPGNPTLVADSSPGTG
;
A
#
# COMPACT_ATOMS: atom_id res chain seq x y z
N MET A 1 2.65 -5.17 24.39
CA MET A 1 1.66 -4.58 23.47
C MET A 1 1.09 -3.31 24.08
N ALA A 2 1.11 -2.20 23.36
CA ALA A 2 0.71 -0.89 23.87
C ALA A 2 -0.79 -0.85 24.26
N PRO A 3 -1.18 -0.03 25.25
CA PRO A 3 -2.57 0.04 25.74
C PRO A 3 -3.60 0.32 24.65
N PHE A 4 -3.28 1.18 23.69
CA PHE A 4 -4.17 1.54 22.58
C PHE A 4 -4.47 0.36 21.64
N ILE A 5 -3.46 -0.47 21.32
CA ILE A 5 -3.65 -1.67 20.47
C ILE A 5 -4.63 -2.64 21.12
N ARG A 6 -4.52 -2.79 22.45
CA ARG A 6 -5.41 -3.65 23.24
C ARG A 6 -6.84 -3.11 23.30
N HIS A 7 -7.01 -1.79 23.27
CA HIS A 7 -8.31 -1.15 23.20
C HIS A 7 -8.94 -1.32 21.81
N MET A 8 -8.19 -1.06 20.74
CA MET A 8 -8.61 -1.31 19.36
C MET A 8 -9.05 -2.76 19.13
N ALA A 9 -8.29 -3.72 19.66
CA ALA A 9 -8.61 -5.14 19.50
C ALA A 9 -9.98 -5.55 20.07
N LYS A 10 -10.49 -4.83 21.08
CA LYS A 10 -11.83 -5.08 21.64
C LYS A 10 -12.97 -4.66 20.72
N HIS A 11 -12.67 -3.80 19.75
CA HIS A 11 -13.63 -3.26 18.79
C HIS A 11 -13.41 -3.80 17.38
N MET A 12 -12.50 -4.78 17.23
CA MET A 12 -12.29 -5.42 15.95
C MET A 12 -13.52 -6.29 15.63
N ASP A 13 -14.09 -6.10 14.45
CA ASP A 13 -15.08 -7.02 13.93
C ASP A 13 -14.38 -8.33 13.56
N LEU A 14 -14.81 -9.43 14.18
CA LEU A 14 -14.27 -10.77 13.97
C LEU A 14 -15.31 -11.71 13.32
N THR A 15 -16.40 -11.15 12.80
CA THR A 15 -17.47 -11.93 12.17
C THR A 15 -17.10 -12.40 10.76
N GLU A 16 -16.18 -11.69 10.10
CA GLU A 16 -15.58 -12.06 8.83
C GLU A 16 -14.24 -12.80 9.07
N SER A 17 -14.01 -13.89 8.32
CA SER A 17 -12.72 -14.57 8.37
C SER A 17 -11.63 -13.71 7.72
N TYR A 18 -10.38 -13.92 8.12
CA TYR A 18 -9.27 -13.18 7.51
C TYR A 18 -9.15 -13.44 6.00
N GLU A 19 -9.40 -14.67 5.55
CA GLU A 19 -9.37 -15.03 4.13
C GLU A 19 -10.47 -14.33 3.34
N ASP A 20 -11.70 -14.32 3.87
CA ASP A 20 -12.84 -13.62 3.23
C ASP A 20 -12.59 -12.12 3.15
N MET A 21 -12.03 -11.54 4.22
CA MET A 21 -11.68 -10.13 4.27
C MET A 21 -10.62 -9.77 3.22
N GLN A 22 -9.61 -10.62 3.01
CA GLN A 22 -8.64 -10.43 1.93
C GLN A 22 -9.27 -10.51 0.55
N VAL A 23 -10.18 -11.47 0.33
CA VAL A 23 -10.92 -11.64 -0.93
C VAL A 23 -11.82 -10.43 -1.22
N ARG A 24 -12.36 -9.77 -0.19
CA ARG A 24 -13.24 -8.61 -0.34
C ARG A 24 -12.49 -7.27 -0.48
N ILE A 25 -11.52 -7.01 0.40
CA ILE A 25 -10.82 -5.71 0.44
C ILE A 25 -10.07 -5.42 -0.86
N PHE A 26 -9.49 -6.46 -1.47
CA PHE A 26 -8.63 -6.23 -2.63
C PHE A 26 -9.41 -5.80 -3.90
N PRO A 27 -10.53 -6.45 -4.28
CA PRO A 27 -11.44 -5.94 -5.30
C PRO A 27 -12.03 -4.56 -4.97
N GLU A 28 -12.38 -4.29 -3.71
CA GLU A 28 -12.86 -2.97 -3.29
C GLU A 28 -11.81 -1.88 -3.55
N LEU A 29 -10.56 -2.14 -3.18
CA LEU A 29 -9.44 -1.25 -3.46
C LEU A 29 -9.29 -0.97 -4.96
N ILE A 30 -9.31 -2.01 -5.81
CA ILE A 30 -9.27 -1.84 -7.28
C ILE A 30 -10.46 -0.99 -7.76
N GLY A 31 -11.66 -1.27 -7.25
CA GLY A 31 -12.85 -0.49 -7.58
C GLY A 31 -12.71 0.99 -7.21
N HIS A 32 -12.07 1.30 -6.07
CA HIS A 32 -11.81 2.66 -5.63
C HIS A 32 -10.71 3.39 -6.41
N MET A 33 -9.86 2.68 -7.14
CA MET A 33 -8.93 3.31 -8.09
C MET A 33 -9.67 3.96 -9.26
N GLY A 34 -10.84 3.43 -9.63
CA GLY A 34 -11.60 3.88 -10.80
C GLY A 34 -10.87 3.63 -12.13
N ASP A 35 -11.32 4.31 -13.18
CA ASP A 35 -10.77 4.15 -14.54
C ASP A 35 -9.56 5.05 -14.84
N GLY A 36 -9.26 6.00 -13.94
CA GLY A 36 -8.14 6.93 -14.07
C GLY A 36 -6.82 6.35 -13.55
N PRO A 37 -5.69 7.05 -13.78
CA PRO A 37 -4.42 6.57 -13.30
C PRO A 37 -4.37 6.52 -11.76
N TYR A 38 -4.84 7.55 -11.05
CA TYR A 38 -4.71 7.66 -9.60
C TYR A 38 -6.02 7.37 -8.86
N MET A 39 -5.95 7.23 -7.54
CA MET A 39 -7.11 6.90 -6.69
C MET A 39 -8.32 7.78 -6.98
N GLY A 40 -9.51 7.18 -7.06
CA GLY A 40 -10.75 7.87 -7.39
C GLY A 40 -10.92 8.22 -8.87
N GLY A 41 -10.12 7.63 -9.75
CA GLY A 41 -10.16 7.87 -11.20
C GLY A 41 -9.58 9.22 -11.60
N LEU A 42 -8.62 9.74 -10.83
CA LEU A 42 -8.04 11.07 -11.05
C LEU A 42 -6.82 11.01 -11.98
N ASP A 43 -6.57 12.12 -12.69
CA ASP A 43 -5.43 12.27 -13.60
C ASP A 43 -4.12 12.70 -12.91
N GLN A 44 -4.19 13.08 -11.62
CA GLN A 44 -3.04 13.49 -10.80
C GLN A 44 -3.09 12.79 -9.44
N PRO A 45 -1.94 12.49 -8.82
CA PRO A 45 -1.91 11.85 -7.50
C PRO A 45 -2.43 12.83 -6.44
N ILE A 46 -3.13 12.28 -5.45
CA ILE A 46 -3.57 13.01 -4.26
C ILE A 46 -2.90 12.44 -3.00
N MET A 47 -3.12 13.08 -1.86
CA MET A 47 -2.58 12.63 -0.57
C MET A 47 -2.92 11.16 -0.27
N LEU A 48 -4.08 10.68 -0.74
CA LEU A 48 -4.48 9.29 -0.60
C LEU A 48 -3.51 8.33 -1.31
N ASP A 49 -3.10 8.65 -2.54
CA ASP A 49 -2.13 7.82 -3.28
C ASP A 49 -0.82 7.70 -2.51
N LEU A 50 -0.31 8.81 -1.99
CA LEU A 50 0.95 8.86 -1.24
C LEU A 50 0.84 8.11 0.10
N ALA A 51 -0.30 8.17 0.77
CA ALA A 51 -0.54 7.47 2.02
C ALA A 51 -0.66 5.95 1.85
N VAL A 52 -1.29 5.51 0.75
CA VAL A 52 -1.50 4.07 0.45
C VAL A 52 -0.27 3.44 -0.18
N PHE A 53 0.52 4.21 -0.95
CA PHE A 53 1.72 3.72 -1.65
C PHE A 53 2.60 2.80 -0.80
N PRO A 54 3.10 3.19 0.39
CA PRO A 54 3.99 2.32 1.16
C PRO A 54 3.35 0.98 1.50
N GLN A 55 2.05 0.95 1.81
CA GLN A 55 1.33 -0.27 2.20
C GLN A 55 1.33 -1.33 1.09
N LEU A 56 1.36 -0.91 -0.18
CA LEU A 56 1.34 -1.80 -1.34
C LEU A 56 2.73 -1.97 -1.98
N ALA A 57 3.53 -0.92 -1.96
CA ALA A 57 4.85 -0.89 -2.56
C ALA A 57 5.88 -1.68 -1.73
N PHE A 58 5.74 -1.81 -0.41
CA PHE A 58 6.73 -2.50 0.41
C PHE A 58 7.01 -3.94 -0.05
N GLY A 59 6.00 -4.74 -0.42
CA GLY A 59 6.31 -6.08 -0.92
C GLY A 59 6.77 -6.11 -2.38
N TYR A 60 6.50 -5.07 -3.18
CA TYR A 60 7.03 -4.94 -4.54
C TYR A 60 8.50 -4.50 -4.55
N VAL A 61 8.82 -3.43 -3.79
CA VAL A 61 10.16 -2.80 -3.72
C VAL A 61 11.19 -3.71 -3.03
N PHE A 62 10.78 -4.55 -2.08
CA PHE A 62 11.67 -5.49 -1.40
C PHE A 62 11.72 -6.88 -2.04
N GLY A 63 11.20 -7.04 -3.27
CA GLY A 63 11.29 -8.31 -4.01
C GLY A 63 10.45 -9.45 -3.42
N LEU A 64 9.44 -9.13 -2.61
CA LEU A 64 8.48 -10.09 -2.06
C LEU A 64 7.29 -10.31 -3.02
N GLU A 65 7.50 -10.12 -4.34
CA GLU A 65 6.48 -10.25 -5.39
C GLU A 65 5.75 -11.58 -5.31
N GLU A 66 6.41 -12.65 -4.87
CA GLU A 66 5.80 -13.97 -4.76
C GLU A 66 4.68 -14.04 -3.71
N ASN A 67 4.77 -13.25 -2.63
CA ASN A 67 3.86 -13.28 -1.48
C ASN A 67 2.76 -12.20 -1.49
N LEU A 68 2.89 -11.13 -2.28
CA LEU A 68 1.82 -10.15 -2.42
C LEU A 68 0.95 -10.45 -3.63
N SER A 69 -0.16 -11.16 -3.40
CA SER A 69 -1.30 -11.31 -4.33
C SER A 69 -1.68 -9.99 -5.01
N ALA A 70 -1.62 -8.89 -4.25
CA ALA A 70 -2.04 -7.57 -4.68
C ALA A 70 -1.17 -6.94 -5.79
N ALA A 71 0.15 -7.00 -5.65
CA ALA A 71 1.10 -6.38 -6.58
C ALA A 71 1.17 -7.11 -7.93
N LYS A 72 0.64 -8.33 -8.02
CA LYS A 72 0.50 -9.08 -9.27
C LYS A 72 -0.66 -8.56 -10.14
N HIS A 73 -1.61 -7.81 -9.57
CA HIS A 73 -2.70 -7.25 -10.36
C HIS A 73 -2.18 -6.11 -11.26
N PRO A 74 -2.41 -6.15 -12.58
CA PRO A 74 -1.85 -5.19 -13.52
C PRO A 74 -2.17 -3.73 -13.17
N ALA A 75 -3.39 -3.45 -12.69
CA ALA A 75 -3.79 -2.10 -12.29
C ALA A 75 -2.99 -1.58 -11.08
N ILE A 76 -2.74 -2.44 -10.09
CA ILE A 76 -1.96 -2.08 -8.90
C ILE A 76 -0.50 -1.87 -9.28
N LYS A 77 0.08 -2.75 -10.10
CA LYS A 77 1.46 -2.60 -10.58
C LYS A 77 1.64 -1.30 -11.35
N ALA A 78 0.74 -0.99 -12.29
CA ALA A 78 0.79 0.25 -13.05
C ALA A 78 0.63 1.48 -12.15
N TRP A 79 -0.25 1.41 -11.14
CA TRP A 79 -0.41 2.48 -10.16
C TRP A 79 0.83 2.69 -9.29
N ILE A 80 1.46 1.62 -8.76
CA ILE A 80 2.72 1.71 -8.01
C ILE A 80 3.79 2.41 -8.86
N GLN A 81 3.94 2.01 -10.13
CA GLN A 81 4.92 2.62 -11.03
C GLN A 81 4.67 4.12 -11.22
N ARG A 82 3.42 4.52 -11.47
CA ARG A 82 3.05 5.92 -11.66
C ARG A 82 3.23 6.76 -10.40
N VAL A 83 2.84 6.25 -9.22
CA VAL A 83 3.01 6.99 -7.95
C VAL A 83 4.48 7.13 -7.59
N ALA A 84 5.32 6.13 -7.89
CA ALA A 84 6.76 6.19 -7.63
C ALA A 84 7.46 7.34 -8.37
N GLU A 85 6.96 7.79 -9.52
CA GLU A 85 7.49 8.95 -10.25
C GLU A 85 7.35 10.27 -9.48
N HIS A 86 6.42 10.34 -8.52
CA HIS A 86 6.18 11.52 -7.67
C HIS A 86 6.92 11.46 -6.33
N LEU A 87 7.67 10.38 -6.08
CA LEU A 87 8.40 10.19 -4.84
C LEU A 87 9.88 10.56 -5.03
N PRO A 88 10.57 10.98 -3.95
CA PRO A 88 12.02 11.12 -4.00
C PRO A 88 12.68 9.77 -4.30
N GLY A 89 13.93 9.80 -4.80
CA GLY A 89 14.68 8.60 -5.18
C GLY A 89 14.79 7.53 -4.09
N ASN A 90 14.62 7.92 -2.82
CA ASN A 90 14.31 6.99 -1.73
C ASN A 90 12.79 7.05 -1.41
N PRO A 91 11.98 6.15 -1.99
CA PRO A 91 10.52 6.18 -1.84
C PRO A 91 10.05 5.69 -0.46
N THR A 92 10.94 5.15 0.36
CA THR A 92 10.61 4.71 1.73
C THR A 92 10.64 5.85 2.74
N LEU A 93 11.16 7.03 2.36
CA LEU A 93 11.41 8.18 3.24
C LEU A 93 12.21 7.82 4.51
N VAL A 94 12.84 6.64 4.54
CA VAL A 94 13.82 6.25 5.53
C VAL A 94 15.12 6.91 5.11
N ALA A 95 15.83 7.55 6.03
CA ALA A 95 17.14 8.11 5.71
C ALA A 95 18.04 6.99 5.17
N ASP A 96 18.74 7.24 4.05
CA ASP A 96 19.85 6.40 3.60
C ASP A 96 20.92 6.48 4.69
N SER A 97 20.87 5.58 5.67
CA SER A 97 21.88 5.55 6.70
C SER A 97 23.20 5.14 6.07
N SER A 98 24.11 6.10 5.90
CA SER A 98 25.54 5.83 5.95
C SER A 98 26.18 6.73 7.01
N PRO A 99 26.20 6.32 8.28
CA PRO A 99 27.23 6.78 9.20
C PRO A 99 28.44 5.85 9.01
N GLY A 100 29.40 6.25 8.17
CA GLY A 100 30.66 5.50 8.08
C GLY A 100 31.50 5.66 6.82
N THR A 101 31.90 6.88 6.47
CA THR A 101 33.21 7.11 5.84
C THR A 101 33.93 8.21 6.63
N GLY A 102 34.81 7.77 7.51
CA GLY A 102 35.69 8.58 8.36
C GLY A 102 36.61 7.66 9.14
#